data_AF-A0AAE9SQ14-F1
#
_entry.id   AF-A0AAE9SQ14-F1
#
_cell.length_a   1.000
_cell.length_b   1.000
_cell.length_c   1.000
_cell.angle_alpha   90.00
_cell.angle_beta   90.00
_cell.angle_gamma   90.00
#
_symmetry.space_group_name_H-M   'P 1'
#
loop_
_entity.id
_entity.type
_entity.pdbx_description
1 polymer ?
#
loop_
_entity_poly.entity_id
_entity_poly.type
_entity_poly.pdbx_seq_one_letter_code
_entity_poly.pdbx_strand_id
1 'polypeptide(L)'
;MQQIEFEALLKEIGQKENLPQALELLKASEEEEVALAAESLTGQFGLAEVEGEKRIYHITVQADESGEEKEFVEHVMNEGDHLIKFAAWFFETFFEIKPKDTYKAAGKTYQQPKR
;
A
#
# COMPACT_ATOMS: atom_id res chain seq x y z
N MET A 1 -5.73 2.37 -16.34
CA MET A 1 -6.22 1.03 -15.93
C MET A 1 -7.74 0.93 -16.02
N GLN A 2 -8.27 -0.11 -16.67
CA GLN A 2 -9.70 -0.44 -16.70
C GLN A 2 -10.11 -1.26 -15.47
N GLN A 3 -11.41 -1.28 -15.17
CA GLN A 3 -11.95 -1.99 -14.00
C GLN A 3 -11.55 -3.48 -13.94
N ILE A 4 -11.58 -4.18 -15.07
CA ILE A 4 -11.24 -5.61 -15.13
C ILE A 4 -9.75 -5.84 -14.81
N GLU A 5 -8.89 -4.96 -15.30
CA GLU A 5 -7.45 -5.01 -15.04
C GLU A 5 -7.15 -4.72 -13.57
N PHE A 6 -7.87 -3.76 -12.98
CA PHE A 6 -7.78 -3.44 -11.55
C PHE A 6 -8.21 -4.62 -10.68
N GLU A 7 -9.34 -5.26 -10.98
CA GLU A 7 -9.81 -6.44 -10.25
C GLU A 7 -8.82 -7.62 -10.34
N ALA A 8 -8.25 -7.85 -11.53
CA ALA A 8 -7.23 -8.88 -11.75
C ALA A 8 -5.97 -8.60 -10.93
N LEU A 9 -5.46 -7.36 -10.98
CA LEU A 9 -4.30 -6.93 -10.21
C LEU A 9 -4.51 -7.11 -8.70
N LEU A 10 -5.65 -6.68 -8.17
CA LEU A 10 -5.97 -6.84 -6.75
C LEU A 10 -6.05 -8.31 -6.32
N LYS A 11 -6.57 -9.17 -7.21
CA LYS A 11 -6.60 -10.61 -6.96
C LYS A 11 -5.20 -11.20 -6.90
N GLU A 12 -4.31 -10.80 -7.80
CA GLU A 12 -2.91 -11.24 -7.81
C GLU A 12 -2.13 -10.74 -6.59
N ILE A 13 -2.34 -9.48 -6.18
CA ILE A 13 -1.76 -8.94 -4.94
C ILE A 13 -2.22 -9.76 -3.74
N GLY A 14 -3.51 -10.11 -3.70
CA GLY A 14 -4.09 -10.93 -2.63
C GLY A 14 -3.57 -12.36 -2.55
N GLN A 15 -2.84 -12.84 -3.57
CA GLN A 15 -2.21 -14.16 -3.61
C GLN A 15 -0.74 -14.13 -3.21
N LYS A 16 -0.13 -12.95 -3.04
CA LYS A 16 1.26 -12.84 -2.56
C LYS A 16 1.34 -13.12 -1.07
N GLU A 17 2.53 -13.48 -0.62
CA GLU A 17 2.75 -13.87 0.77
C GLU A 17 2.98 -12.65 1.68
N ASN A 18 3.63 -11.61 1.15
CA ASN A 18 4.07 -10.46 1.92
C ASN A 18 4.12 -9.18 1.07
N LEU A 19 4.28 -8.04 1.75
CA LEU A 19 4.30 -6.72 1.12
C LEU A 19 5.41 -6.56 0.08
N PRO A 20 6.66 -7.01 0.30
CA PRO A 20 7.69 -6.96 -0.75
C PRO A 20 7.27 -7.66 -2.04
N GLN A 21 6.68 -8.87 -1.98
CA GLN A 21 6.20 -9.56 -3.18
C GLN A 21 5.03 -8.83 -3.86
N ALA A 22 4.15 -8.18 -3.09
CA ALA A 22 3.09 -7.35 -3.64
C ALA A 22 3.63 -6.09 -4.33
N LEU A 23 4.66 -5.48 -3.75
CA LEU A 23 5.33 -4.31 -4.33
C LEU A 23 6.01 -4.66 -5.65
N GLU A 24 6.72 -5.79 -5.71
CA GLU A 24 7.34 -6.27 -6.96
C GLU A 24 6.31 -6.55 -8.06
N LEU A 25 5.12 -7.04 -7.70
CA LEU A 25 4.03 -7.18 -8.66
C LEU A 25 3.55 -5.81 -9.19
N LEU A 26 3.40 -4.82 -8.32
CA LEU A 26 2.98 -3.47 -8.73
C LEU A 26 4.01 -2.79 -9.63
N LYS A 27 5.30 -2.97 -9.36
CA LYS A 27 6.40 -2.47 -10.21
C LYS A 27 6.39 -3.09 -11.62
N ALA A 28 5.96 -4.33 -11.71
CA ALA A 28 5.82 -5.04 -12.99
C ALA A 28 4.46 -4.78 -13.69
N SER A 29 3.65 -3.87 -13.18
CA SER A 29 2.36 -3.50 -13.78
C SER A 29 2.56 -2.91 -15.19
N GLU A 30 1.71 -3.29 -16.13
CA GLU A 30 1.69 -2.70 -17.49
C GLU A 30 1.23 -1.24 -17.48
N GLU A 31 0.55 -0.83 -16.42
CA GLU A 31 0.14 0.56 -16.19
C GLU A 31 1.30 1.36 -15.60
N GLU A 32 1.91 2.21 -16.44
CA GLU A 32 3.13 2.96 -16.12
C GLU A 32 3.00 3.78 -14.83
N GLU A 33 1.85 4.45 -14.60
CA GLU A 33 1.64 5.24 -13.39
C GLU A 33 1.71 4.38 -12.12
N VAL A 34 1.18 3.15 -12.17
CA VAL A 34 1.23 2.18 -11.07
C VAL A 34 2.66 1.68 -10.84
N ALA A 35 3.36 1.35 -11.93
CA ALA A 35 4.75 0.90 -11.85
C ALA A 35 5.65 1.99 -11.26
N LEU A 36 5.53 3.23 -11.73
CA LEU A 36 6.32 4.37 -11.23
C LEU A 36 6.02 4.68 -9.77
N ALA A 37 4.75 4.68 -9.35
CA ALA A 37 4.37 4.85 -7.96
C ALA A 37 4.97 3.74 -7.08
N ALA A 38 4.90 2.48 -7.52
CA ALA A 38 5.48 1.35 -6.79
C ALA A 38 7.01 1.38 -6.73
N GLU A 39 7.68 1.79 -7.80
CA GLU A 39 9.13 2.00 -7.82
C GLU A 39 9.55 3.05 -6.77
N SER A 40 8.79 4.15 -6.66
CA SER A 40 9.08 5.24 -5.70
C SER A 40 9.07 4.78 -4.23
N LEU A 41 8.33 3.71 -3.92
CA LEU A 41 8.19 3.15 -2.57
C LEU A 41 9.35 2.22 -2.18
N THR A 42 10.26 1.90 -3.09
CA THR A 42 11.39 1.00 -2.82
C THR A 42 12.28 1.58 -1.72
N GLY A 43 12.46 0.80 -0.65
CA GLY A 43 13.25 1.22 0.51
C GLY A 43 12.53 2.19 1.45
N GLN A 44 11.26 2.51 1.19
CA GLN A 44 10.44 3.40 2.03
C GLN A 44 9.56 2.65 3.03
N PHE A 45 9.79 1.34 3.25
CA PHE A 45 9.04 0.57 4.24
C PHE A 45 9.91 0.17 5.42
N GLY A 46 9.40 0.42 6.63
CA GLY A 46 10.01 0.01 7.89
C GLY A 46 9.12 -0.98 8.65
N LEU A 47 9.74 -1.91 9.37
CA LEU A 47 9.05 -2.85 10.26
C LEU A 47 9.38 -2.51 11.71
N ALA A 48 8.36 -2.36 12.54
CA ALA A 48 8.53 -2.12 13.98
C ALA A 48 7.58 -3.02 14.78
N GLU A 49 8.04 -3.51 15.93
CA GLU A 49 7.21 -4.30 16.84
C GLU A 49 6.57 -3.39 17.90
N VAL A 50 5.24 -3.40 17.97
CA VAL A 50 4.44 -2.60 18.90
C VAL A 50 3.42 -3.52 19.55
N GLU A 51 3.46 -3.64 20.88
CA GLU A 51 2.52 -4.49 21.65
C GLU A 51 2.50 -5.97 21.19
N GLY A 52 3.64 -6.47 20.70
CA GLY A 52 3.78 -7.83 20.17
C GLY A 52 3.26 -8.01 18.74
N GLU A 53 2.80 -6.95 18.09
CA GLU A 53 2.45 -6.93 16.68
C GLU A 53 3.58 -6.32 15.85
N LYS A 54 3.96 -6.97 14.76
CA LYS A 54 4.87 -6.38 13.79
C LYS A 54 4.08 -5.48 12.84
N ARG A 55 4.29 -4.19 12.92
CA ARG A 55 3.63 -3.16 12.12
C ARG A 55 4.57 -2.72 11.00
N ILE A 56 4.02 -2.59 9.80
CA ILE A 56 4.71 -2.09 8.61
C ILE A 56 4.30 -0.63 8.40
N TYR A 57 5.29 0.23 8.27
CA TYR A 57 5.13 1.66 8.08
C TYR A 57 5.72 2.09 6.74
N HIS A 58 5.07 3.05 6.09
CA HIS A 58 5.66 3.84 5.00
C HIS A 58 6.38 5.04 5.61
N ILE A 59 7.64 5.24 5.23
CA ILE A 59 8.54 6.26 5.75
C ILE A 59 8.83 7.23 4.61
N THR A 60 8.51 8.50 4.80
CA THR A 60 8.85 9.57 3.86
C THR A 60 9.62 10.67 4.55
N VAL A 61 10.58 11.26 3.84
CA VAL A 61 11.32 12.44 4.32
C VAL A 61 10.85 13.63 3.50
N GLN A 62 10.32 14.64 4.17
CA GLN A 62 9.91 15.88 3.52
C GLN A 62 10.48 17.07 4.29
N ALA A 63 10.98 18.07 3.55
CA ALA A 63 11.36 19.33 4.14
C ALA A 63 10.09 20.09 4.57
N ASP A 64 10.08 20.60 5.80
CA ASP A 64 9.00 21.46 6.27
C ASP A 64 9.15 22.90 5.74
N GLU A 65 8.24 23.78 6.15
CA GLU A 65 8.22 25.19 5.74
C GLU A 65 9.49 25.98 6.16
N SER A 66 10.29 25.43 7.08
CA SER A 66 11.57 26.01 7.51
C SER A 66 12.78 25.40 6.78
N GLY A 67 12.56 24.42 5.91
CA GLY A 67 13.60 23.69 5.20
C GLY A 67 14.26 22.58 6.04
N GLU A 68 13.68 22.22 7.20
CA GLU A 68 14.17 21.12 8.01
C GLU A 68 13.56 19.80 7.53
N GLU A 69 14.41 18.80 7.26
CA GLU A 69 13.96 17.46 6.89
C GLU A 69 13.24 16.80 8.06
N LYS A 70 11.98 16.43 7.87
CA LYS A 70 11.17 15.68 8.82
C LYS A 70 10.80 14.32 8.25
N GLU A 71 10.94 13.31 9.09
CA GLU A 71 10.48 11.95 8.80
C GLU A 71 8.99 11.82 9.16
N PHE A 72 8.19 11.40 8.19
CA PHE A 72 6.79 11.07 8.34
C PHE A 72 6.64 9.55 8.26
N VAL A 73 6.00 8.99 9.28
CA VAL A 73 5.71 7.55 9.36
C VAL A 73 4.21 7.33 9.29
N GLU A 74 3.78 6.57 8.30
CA GLU A 74 2.38 6.19 8.11
C GLU A 74 2.21 4.68 8.31
N HIS A 75 1.22 4.27 9.11
CA HIS A 75 0.94 2.85 9.30
C HIS A 75 0.19 2.28 8.10
N VAL A 76 0.72 1.24 7.49
CA VAL A 76 0.17 0.63 6.27
C VAL A 76 -0.62 -0.64 6.59
N MET A 77 0.01 -1.58 7.29
CA MET A 77 -0.58 -2.85 7.72
C MET A 77 0.29 -3.55 8.77
N ASN A 78 -0.21 -4.63 9.37
CA ASN A 78 0.62 -5.52 10.20
C ASN A 78 1.20 -6.67 9.36
N GLU A 79 2.32 -7.26 9.79
CA GLU A 79 2.83 -8.49 9.20
C GLU A 79 1.78 -9.61 9.36
N GLY A 80 1.51 -10.35 8.28
CA GLY A 80 0.48 -11.39 8.25
C GLY A 80 -0.95 -10.88 8.03
N ASP A 81 -1.17 -9.55 7.98
CA ASP A 81 -2.44 -9.02 7.50
C ASP A 81 -2.68 -9.36 6.03
N HIS A 82 -3.95 -9.31 5.62
CA HIS A 82 -4.29 -9.44 4.20
C HIS A 82 -3.71 -8.26 3.40
N LEU A 83 -2.98 -8.55 2.32
CA LEU A 83 -2.36 -7.56 1.43
C LEU A 83 -3.34 -6.62 0.72
N ILE A 84 -4.65 -6.83 0.89
CA ILE A 84 -5.65 -5.88 0.43
C ILE A 84 -5.57 -4.57 1.22
N LYS A 85 -5.08 -4.60 2.47
CA LYS A 85 -4.80 -3.38 3.25
C LYS A 85 -3.72 -2.54 2.58
N PHE A 86 -2.60 -3.17 2.21
CA PHE A 86 -1.54 -2.52 1.45
C PHE A 86 -2.05 -1.98 0.10
N ALA A 87 -2.77 -2.80 -0.66
CA ALA A 87 -3.33 -2.34 -1.94
C ALA A 87 -4.28 -1.16 -1.76
N ALA A 88 -5.18 -1.20 -0.77
CA ALA A 88 -6.10 -0.11 -0.50
C ALA A 88 -5.37 1.18 -0.11
N TRP A 89 -4.36 1.09 0.75
CA TRP A 89 -3.50 2.22 1.10
C TRP A 89 -2.77 2.77 -0.14
N PHE A 90 -2.15 1.91 -0.94
CA PHE A 90 -1.42 2.31 -2.15
C PHE A 90 -2.33 3.06 -3.14
N PHE A 91 -3.49 2.51 -3.45
CA PHE A 91 -4.41 3.13 -4.40
C PHE A 91 -5.10 4.38 -3.85
N GLU A 92 -5.28 4.50 -2.53
CA GLU A 92 -5.74 5.73 -1.90
C GLU A 92 -4.68 6.83 -1.98
N THR A 93 -3.43 6.52 -1.60
CA THR A 93 -2.34 7.49 -1.51
C THR A 93 -1.90 8.03 -2.88
N PHE A 94 -1.81 7.16 -3.89
CA PHE A 94 -1.24 7.53 -5.21
C PHE A 94 -2.29 7.82 -6.28
N PHE A 95 -3.53 7.33 -6.11
CA PHE A 95 -4.56 7.39 -7.15
C PHE A 95 -5.91 7.89 -6.63
N GLU A 96 -5.99 8.32 -5.38
CA GLU A 96 -7.21 8.82 -4.71
C GLU A 96 -8.41 7.83 -4.78
N ILE A 97 -8.12 6.54 -4.97
CA ILE A 97 -9.14 5.49 -4.98
C ILE A 97 -9.49 5.16 -3.53
N LYS A 98 -10.76 5.35 -3.17
CA LYS A 98 -11.22 5.10 -1.81
C LYS A 98 -10.96 3.63 -1.44
N PRO A 99 -10.48 3.33 -0.23
CA PRO A 99 -10.23 1.96 0.24
C PRO A 99 -11.42 1.03 0.04
N LYS A 100 -12.64 1.53 0.29
CA LYS A 100 -13.88 0.77 0.09
C LYS A 100 -14.03 0.24 -1.34
N ASP A 101 -13.63 1.02 -2.34
CA ASP A 101 -13.74 0.66 -3.75
C ASP A 101 -12.69 -0.39 -4.13
N THR A 102 -11.46 -0.26 -3.62
CA THR A 102 -10.41 -1.29 -3.74
C THR A 102 -10.86 -2.62 -3.12
N TYR A 103 -11.42 -2.59 -1.91
CA TYR A 103 -11.93 -3.81 -1.27
C TYR A 103 -13.08 -4.45 -2.05
N LYS A 104 -14.01 -3.62 -2.56
CA LYS A 104 -15.13 -4.10 -3.38
C LYS A 104 -14.63 -4.77 -4.66
N ALA A 105 -13.68 -4.17 -5.36
CA ALA A 105 -13.06 -4.73 -6.57
C ALA A 105 -12.33 -6.05 -6.28
N ALA A 106 -11.69 -6.18 -5.11
CA ALA A 106 -11.09 -7.44 -4.68
C ALA A 106 -12.09 -8.51 -4.21
N GLY A 107 -13.40 -8.24 -4.25
CA GLY A 107 -14.43 -9.14 -3.74
C GLY A 107 -14.37 -9.34 -2.21
N LYS A 108 -13.86 -8.34 -1.47
CA LYS A 108 -13.66 -8.39 -0.02
C LYS A 108 -14.51 -7.38 0.72
N THR A 109 -14.81 -7.69 1.98
CA THR A 109 -15.51 -6.76 2.87
C THR A 109 -14.53 -5.78 3.49
N TYR A 110 -14.76 -4.48 3.26
CA TYR A 110 -14.02 -3.43 3.93
C TYR A 110 -14.45 -3.33 5.40
N GLN A 111 -13.49 -3.45 6.31
CA GLN A 111 -13.65 -3.15 7.73
C GLN A 111 -12.94 -1.84 8.00
N GLN A 112 -13.70 -0.79 8.30
CA GLN A 112 -13.11 0.51 8.60
C GLN A 112 -12.26 0.39 9.88
N PRO A 113 -10.99 0.84 9.86
CA PRO A 113 -10.19 0.88 11.07
C PRO A 113 -10.90 1.74 12.13
N LYS A 114 -10.95 1.26 13.37
CA LYS A 114 -11.47 2.08 14.48
C LYS A 114 -10.49 3.24 14.69
N ARG A 115 -11.01 4.47 14.62
CA ARG A 115 -10.27 5.70 14.94
C ARG A 115 -9.89 5.75 16.41
#